data_AF-A0A6B1GBD6-F1
#
_entry.id   AF-A0A6B1GBD6-F1
#
_cell.length_a   1.000
_cell.length_b   1.000
_cell.length_c   1.000
_cell.angle_alpha   90.00
_cell.angle_beta   90.00
_cell.angle_gamma   90.00
#
_symmetry.space_group_name_H-M   'P 1'
#
loop_
_entity.id
_entity.type
_entity.pdbx_description
1 polymer ?
#
loop_
_entity_poly.entity_id
_entity_poly.type
_entity_poly.pdbx_seq_one_letter_code
_entity_poly.pdbx_strand_id
1 'polypeptide(L)'
;MGLIYGSCRRWAIIGVQEVGVALEQELVRAHEALASGELKLEIHVRNKVIRPIIRELGWDDRATSHMVAEYRVDKRRAVDEALFDEFGNPAVFVEAKRQRYLQDKTRYEQARRQLFRYARDESARLLLLTDGETWDFFLRRAPGPPPERRFLRLMLTEPESFTETATELRRFLDRAAVLDGSAVRAAQARLRREKARAERWLQMQAAWQELLASADKTTRSRLVDKVERDSGRRPATREVNEFLRAQSQYVVPEDDPDSPPHRPYTYDKLFPDDVPRTDYTRDELEHLLPDEMSDVVEFWTEEWEVPAEHGVRPDESSWDTEFVLHAQGLHDVWMTAVNETREAAAEYDDERACLEAMRMVELRQLAKRLPVHPGGRSKQDTVEALVECLEWF
;
A
#
# COMPACT_ATOMS: atom_id res chain seq x y z
N MET A 1 50.18 30.32 40.78
CA MET A 1 51.37 30.16 39.92
C MET A 1 51.80 28.70 39.99
N GLY A 2 51.81 27.87 38.97
CA GLY A 2 51.54 28.01 37.54
C GLY A 2 51.43 26.60 36.95
N LEU A 3 50.68 26.49 35.85
CA LEU A 3 50.53 25.32 34.99
C LEU A 3 51.86 24.91 34.36
N ILE A 4 52.13 23.61 34.24
CA ILE A 4 52.68 23.01 33.01
C ILE A 4 51.93 21.70 32.74
N TYR A 5 51.19 21.72 31.63
CA TYR A 5 50.50 20.62 30.95
C TYR A 5 51.50 19.64 30.33
N GLY A 6 51.18 18.34 30.33
CA GLY A 6 51.96 17.31 29.62
C GLY A 6 51.13 16.04 29.41
N SER A 7 50.41 16.02 28.30
CA SER A 7 49.33 15.09 27.94
C SER A 7 49.85 13.71 27.53
N CYS A 8 49.46 12.66 28.26
CA CYS A 8 49.45 11.29 27.75
C CYS A 8 48.16 10.60 28.18
N ARG A 9 47.08 10.87 27.46
CA ARG A 9 45.89 10.01 27.42
C ARG A 9 45.56 9.79 25.95
N ARG A 10 46.12 8.73 25.37
CA ARG A 10 45.56 8.11 24.16
C ARG A 10 44.20 7.57 24.55
N TRP A 11 43.16 8.36 24.32
CA TRP A 11 41.83 7.83 24.13
C TRP A 11 41.83 7.18 22.76
N ALA A 12 41.69 5.87 22.73
CA ALA A 12 41.33 5.16 21.52
C ALA A 12 39.90 5.59 21.17
N ILE A 13 39.77 6.57 20.28
CA ILE A 13 38.53 6.82 19.55
C ILE A 13 38.46 5.72 18.50
N ILE A 14 37.88 4.58 18.86
CA ILE A 14 37.52 3.53 17.92
C ILE A 14 36.05 3.78 17.53
N GLY A 15 35.84 4.19 16.27
CA GLY A 15 34.71 3.67 15.49
C GLY A 15 33.35 4.38 15.53
N VAL A 16 33.22 5.66 15.87
CA VAL A 16 31.90 6.35 15.80
C VAL A 16 31.74 7.26 14.57
N GLN A 17 32.80 7.50 13.79
CA GLN A 17 32.78 8.48 12.69
C GLN A 17 32.65 7.91 11.26
N GLU A 18 32.76 6.60 11.04
CA GLU A 18 32.74 6.04 9.67
C GLU A 18 31.37 5.53 9.21
N VAL A 19 30.52 5.03 10.11
CA VAL A 19 29.22 4.42 9.76
C VAL A 19 28.22 5.46 9.22
N GLY A 20 28.37 6.73 9.66
CA GLY A 20 27.61 7.88 9.20
C GLY A 20 27.79 8.18 7.71
N VAL A 21 29.05 8.17 7.27
CA VAL A 21 29.47 8.65 5.95
C VAL A 21 29.25 7.59 4.87
N ALA A 22 29.36 6.31 5.21
CA ALA A 22 29.27 5.23 4.23
C ALA A 22 27.89 5.12 3.57
N LEU A 23 26.81 5.13 4.35
CA LEU A 23 25.44 5.12 3.82
C LEU A 23 25.12 6.37 2.99
N GLU A 24 25.58 7.55 3.42
CA GLU A 24 25.36 8.79 2.66
C GLU A 24 26.06 8.74 1.30
N GLN A 25 27.29 8.23 1.26
CA GLN A 25 28.01 7.99 0.00
C GLN A 25 27.30 6.96 -0.88
N GLU A 26 26.73 5.91 -0.29
CA GLU A 26 25.98 4.91 -1.03
C GLU A 26 24.68 5.49 -1.61
N LEU A 27 23.99 6.37 -0.87
CA LEU A 27 22.81 7.08 -1.38
C LEU A 27 23.16 8.01 -2.55
N VAL A 28 24.33 8.66 -2.52
CA VAL A 28 24.82 9.46 -3.65
C VAL A 28 25.07 8.56 -4.87
N ARG A 29 25.75 7.42 -4.69
CA ARG A 29 25.98 6.44 -5.77
C ARG A 29 24.67 5.90 -6.35
N ALA A 30 23.71 5.58 -5.49
CA ALA A 30 22.38 5.13 -5.89
C ALA A 30 21.65 6.20 -6.70
N HIS A 31 21.69 7.46 -6.25
CA HIS A 31 21.11 8.58 -6.97
C HIS A 31 21.73 8.76 -8.36
N GLU A 32 23.06 8.74 -8.47
CA GLU A 32 23.76 8.83 -9.76
C GLU A 32 23.39 7.67 -10.70
N ALA A 33 23.26 6.44 -10.17
CA ALA A 33 22.86 5.27 -10.94
C ALA A 33 21.40 5.34 -11.42
N LEU A 34 20.50 5.91 -10.62
CA LEU A 34 19.11 6.15 -11.02
C LEU A 34 19.03 7.26 -12.07
N ALA A 35 19.82 8.33 -11.91
CA ALA A 35 19.85 9.46 -12.84
C ALA A 35 20.41 9.10 -14.22
N SER A 36 21.30 8.09 -14.31
CA SER A 36 21.87 7.65 -15.59
C SER A 36 20.85 6.96 -16.51
N GLY A 37 19.73 6.46 -15.97
CA GLY A 37 18.71 5.73 -16.71
C GLY A 37 19.17 4.33 -17.18
N GLU A 38 20.29 3.83 -16.67
CA GLU A 38 20.85 2.53 -17.05
C GLU A 38 20.12 1.34 -16.36
N LEU A 39 19.33 1.60 -15.32
CA LEU A 39 18.65 0.59 -14.51
C LEU A 39 17.33 0.12 -15.15
N LYS A 40 17.42 -0.48 -16.34
CA LYS A 40 16.25 -0.92 -17.13
C LYS A 40 15.51 -2.13 -16.58
N LEU A 41 16.18 -2.96 -15.79
CA LEU A 41 15.64 -4.20 -15.24
C LEU A 41 15.56 -4.11 -13.72
N GLU A 42 14.56 -4.76 -13.14
CA GLU A 42 14.37 -4.84 -11.68
C GLU A 42 15.60 -5.40 -10.96
N ILE A 43 16.24 -6.44 -11.52
CA ILE A 43 17.47 -7.00 -10.96
C ILE A 43 18.63 -6.00 -10.91
N HIS A 44 18.67 -5.00 -11.81
CA HIS A 44 19.66 -3.94 -11.74
C HIS A 44 19.37 -2.99 -10.58
N VAL A 45 18.11 -2.60 -10.37
CA VAL A 45 17.68 -1.78 -9.23
C VAL A 45 18.02 -2.50 -7.92
N ARG A 46 17.64 -3.78 -7.80
CA ARG A 46 17.93 -4.62 -6.62
C ARG A 46 19.42 -4.66 -6.30
N ASN A 47 20.26 -4.98 -7.29
CA ASN A 47 21.68 -5.20 -7.05
C ASN A 47 22.52 -3.92 -6.94
N LYS A 48 22.16 -2.86 -7.67
CA LYS A 48 22.94 -1.61 -7.74
C LYS A 48 22.45 -0.50 -6.81
N VAL A 49 21.22 -0.59 -6.31
CA VAL A 49 20.62 0.43 -5.44
C VAL A 49 20.19 -0.17 -4.10
N ILE A 50 19.27 -1.13 -4.13
CA ILE A 50 18.60 -1.60 -2.91
C ILE A 50 19.58 -2.36 -1.99
N ARG A 51 20.25 -3.39 -2.50
CA ARG A 51 21.16 -4.23 -1.71
C ARG A 51 22.35 -3.47 -1.14
N PRO A 52 23.05 -2.58 -1.88
CA PRO A 52 24.11 -1.76 -1.30
C PRO A 52 23.63 -0.93 -0.09
N ILE A 53 22.48 -0.25 -0.21
CA ILE A 53 21.88 0.51 0.89
C ILE A 53 21.55 -0.40 2.09
N ILE A 54 20.93 -1.55 1.83
CA ILE A 54 20.57 -2.53 2.87
C ILE A 54 21.81 -3.10 3.58
N ARG A 55 22.92 -3.33 2.87
CA ARG A 55 24.20 -3.75 3.46
C ARG A 55 24.78 -2.69 4.40
N GLU A 56 24.75 -1.43 4.01
CA GLU A 56 25.20 -0.31 4.85
C GLU A 56 24.34 -0.15 6.11
N LEU A 57 23.12 -0.67 6.11
CA LEU A 57 22.21 -0.75 7.27
C LEU A 57 22.42 -2.00 8.12
N GLY A 58 23.49 -2.77 7.87
CA GLY A 58 23.90 -3.92 8.68
C GLY A 58 23.29 -5.26 8.28
N TRP A 59 22.59 -5.33 7.14
CA TRP A 59 22.03 -6.58 6.62
C TRP A 59 22.98 -7.21 5.59
N ASP A 60 23.67 -8.27 5.99
CA ASP A 60 24.61 -8.97 5.11
C ASP A 60 23.87 -9.94 4.17
N ASP A 61 23.91 -9.65 2.86
CA ASP A 61 23.29 -10.47 1.83
C ASP A 61 24.02 -11.79 1.54
N ARG A 62 25.21 -11.98 2.11
CA ARG A 62 25.95 -13.24 2.07
C ARG A 62 25.57 -14.16 3.24
N ALA A 63 24.91 -13.62 4.26
CA ALA A 63 24.45 -14.37 5.42
C ALA A 63 22.95 -14.65 5.29
N THR A 64 22.57 -15.90 5.01
CA THR A 64 21.16 -16.31 4.92
C THR A 64 20.40 -16.16 6.24
N SER A 65 21.11 -16.06 7.37
CA SER A 65 20.55 -15.70 8.67
C SER A 65 20.19 -14.22 8.80
N HIS A 66 20.61 -13.37 7.86
CA HIS A 66 20.30 -11.94 7.84
C HIS A 66 19.35 -11.60 6.70
N MET A 67 19.57 -12.17 5.51
CA MET A 67 18.76 -11.88 4.33
C MET A 67 18.65 -13.09 3.41
N VAL A 68 17.45 -13.32 2.88
CA VAL A 68 17.20 -14.32 1.84
C VAL A 68 16.50 -13.65 0.66
N ALA A 69 17.11 -13.77 -0.51
CA ALA A 69 16.51 -13.36 -1.78
C ALA A 69 15.47 -14.40 -2.25
N GLU A 70 14.43 -13.95 -2.94
CA GLU A 70 13.35 -14.81 -3.44
C GLU A 70 12.75 -15.67 -2.31
N TYR A 71 12.52 -15.05 -1.14
CA TYR A 71 12.06 -15.76 0.03
C TYR A 71 10.64 -16.27 -0.21
N ARG A 72 10.49 -17.59 -0.23
CA ARG A 72 9.20 -18.26 -0.39
C ARG A 72 8.37 -18.13 0.88
N VAL A 73 7.31 -17.35 0.78
CA VAL A 73 6.25 -17.24 1.79
C VAL A 73 5.38 -18.50 1.78
N ASP A 74 5.16 -19.08 0.60
CA ASP A 74 4.54 -20.39 0.44
C ASP A 74 4.98 -21.09 -0.86
N LYS A 75 4.25 -22.13 -1.28
CA LYS A 75 4.56 -22.93 -2.47
C LYS A 75 4.48 -22.15 -3.79
N ARG A 76 3.75 -21.03 -3.83
CA ARG A 76 3.45 -20.24 -5.04
C ARG A 76 3.98 -18.82 -4.98
N ARG A 77 4.22 -18.28 -3.78
CA ARG A 77 4.52 -16.86 -3.55
C ARG A 77 5.92 -16.67 -2.97
N ALA A 78 6.67 -15.73 -3.54
CA ALA A 78 7.96 -15.31 -3.03
C ALA A 78 8.06 -13.79 -3.01
N VAL A 79 8.73 -13.25 -1.99
CA VAL A 79 9.10 -11.84 -1.91
C VAL A 79 10.55 -11.66 -2.34
N ASP A 80 10.88 -10.53 -2.98
CA ASP A 80 12.22 -10.29 -3.52
C ASP A 80 13.33 -10.43 -2.49
N GLU A 81 13.17 -9.82 -1.32
CA GLU A 81 14.09 -9.96 -0.19
C GLU A 81 13.33 -10.04 1.13
N ALA A 82 13.71 -11.03 1.97
CA ALA A 82 13.28 -11.11 3.36
C ALA A 82 14.48 -10.88 4.28
N LEU A 83 14.34 -9.95 5.23
CA LEU A 83 15.35 -9.64 6.25
C LEU A 83 14.97 -10.34 7.56
N PHE A 84 15.91 -11.06 8.19
CA PHE A 84 15.63 -12.00 9.28
C PHE A 84 16.05 -11.51 10.65
N ASP A 85 15.23 -11.81 11.65
CA ASP A 85 15.61 -11.64 13.04
C ASP A 85 16.65 -12.69 13.51
N GLU A 86 17.15 -12.52 14.74
CA GLU A 86 18.11 -13.45 15.35
C GLU A 86 17.57 -14.87 15.58
N PHE A 87 16.25 -15.05 15.47
CA PHE A 87 15.56 -16.33 15.63
C PHE A 87 15.21 -16.99 14.29
N GLY A 88 15.62 -16.38 13.16
CA GLY A 88 15.32 -16.89 11.82
C GLY A 88 13.88 -16.64 11.36
N ASN A 89 13.18 -15.67 11.96
CA ASN A 89 11.88 -15.23 11.47
C ASN A 89 12.02 -13.98 10.58
N PRO A 90 11.24 -13.85 9.50
CA PRO A 90 11.18 -12.61 8.73
C PRO A 90 10.79 -11.40 9.58
N ALA A 91 11.67 -10.39 9.64
CA ALA A 91 11.44 -9.13 10.33
C ALA A 91 10.96 -8.03 9.39
N VAL A 92 11.50 -8.00 8.16
CA VAL A 92 11.15 -7.03 7.11
C VAL A 92 10.99 -7.75 5.78
N PHE A 93 9.96 -7.38 5.03
CA PHE A 93 9.82 -7.77 3.62
C PHE A 93 10.09 -6.59 2.72
N VAL A 94 10.87 -6.82 1.66
CA VAL A 94 11.21 -5.83 0.65
C VAL A 94 10.70 -6.36 -0.69
N GLU A 95 9.74 -5.65 -1.27
CA GLU A 95 9.28 -5.85 -2.64
C GLU A 95 9.94 -4.80 -3.51
N ALA A 96 10.70 -5.24 -4.50
CA ALA A 96 11.39 -4.38 -5.46
C ALA A 96 10.62 -4.35 -6.78
N LYS A 97 10.70 -3.24 -7.51
CA LYS A 97 10.21 -3.11 -8.88
C LYS A 97 11.27 -2.44 -9.76
N ARG A 98 11.10 -2.53 -11.08
CA ARG A 98 11.92 -1.77 -12.04
C ARG A 98 11.75 -0.26 -11.83
N GLN A 99 12.78 0.51 -12.19
CA GLN A 99 12.78 1.97 -12.04
C GLN A 99 11.54 2.62 -12.68
N ARG A 100 10.96 3.64 -12.02
CA ARG A 100 9.74 4.36 -12.40
C ARG A 100 8.45 3.55 -12.38
N TYR A 101 8.49 2.29 -11.96
CA TYR A 101 7.30 1.44 -11.91
C TYR A 101 6.24 2.01 -10.95
N LEU A 102 6.67 2.64 -9.85
CA LEU A 102 5.76 3.15 -8.82
C LEU A 102 5.19 4.55 -9.15
N GLN A 103 5.57 5.15 -10.28
CA GLN A 103 5.00 6.43 -10.74
C GLN A 103 3.60 6.25 -11.33
N ASP A 104 3.30 5.05 -11.83
CA ASP A 104 1.96 4.68 -12.27
C ASP A 104 1.11 4.22 -11.07
N LYS A 105 -0.03 4.88 -10.86
CA LYS A 105 -0.87 4.65 -9.69
C LYS A 105 -1.42 3.22 -9.64
N THR A 106 -1.86 2.68 -10.77
CA THR A 106 -2.45 1.33 -10.84
C THR A 106 -1.39 0.27 -10.53
N ARG A 107 -0.19 0.41 -11.10
CA ARG A 107 0.95 -0.47 -10.84
C ARG A 107 1.43 -0.38 -9.40
N TYR A 108 1.50 0.83 -8.84
CA TYR A 108 1.82 1.03 -7.43
C TYR A 108 0.82 0.31 -6.51
N GLU A 109 -0.48 0.42 -6.81
CA GLU A 109 -1.55 -0.24 -6.05
C GLU A 109 -1.46 -1.77 -6.13
N GLN A 110 -1.19 -2.33 -7.32
CA GLN A 110 -0.96 -3.77 -7.52
C GLN A 110 0.25 -4.26 -6.71
N ALA A 111 1.40 -3.59 -6.82
CA ALA A 111 2.62 -3.97 -6.10
C ALA A 111 2.44 -3.86 -4.58
N ARG A 112 1.71 -2.84 -4.10
CA ARG A 112 1.39 -2.73 -2.67
C ARG A 112 0.49 -3.88 -2.21
N ARG A 113 -0.56 -4.23 -2.96
CA ARG A 113 -1.40 -5.38 -2.62
C ARG A 113 -0.58 -6.66 -2.55
N GLN A 114 0.28 -6.89 -3.55
CA GLN A 114 1.20 -8.03 -3.59
C GLN A 114 2.06 -8.13 -2.32
N LEU A 115 2.75 -7.05 -1.93
CA LEU A 115 3.56 -7.00 -0.72
C LEU A 115 2.76 -7.32 0.56
N PHE A 116 1.53 -6.79 0.68
CA PHE A 116 0.66 -7.09 1.82
C PHE A 116 0.12 -8.53 1.80
N ARG A 117 -0.10 -9.14 0.62
CA ARG A 117 -0.47 -10.56 0.50
C ARG A 117 0.64 -11.46 1.05
N TYR A 118 1.91 -11.15 0.74
CA TYR A 118 3.07 -11.89 1.27
C TYR A 118 3.16 -11.80 2.79
N ALA A 119 2.84 -10.64 3.36
CA ALA A 119 2.94 -10.42 4.80
C ALA A 119 1.79 -11.06 5.61
N ARG A 120 0.70 -11.51 4.98
CA ARG A 120 -0.56 -11.87 5.66
C ARG A 120 -0.35 -12.86 6.82
N ASP A 121 0.35 -13.95 6.55
CA ASP A 121 0.54 -15.07 7.49
C ASP A 121 1.94 -15.06 8.14
N GLU A 122 2.74 -14.04 7.84
CA GLU A 122 4.16 -13.99 8.17
C GLU A 122 4.47 -13.09 9.36
N SER A 123 5.67 -13.24 9.92
CA SER A 123 6.11 -12.50 11.11
C SER A 123 6.59 -11.06 10.82
N ALA A 124 6.88 -10.72 9.55
CA ALA A 124 7.46 -9.44 9.12
C ALA A 124 6.68 -8.20 9.59
N ARG A 125 7.28 -7.36 10.43
CA ARG A 125 6.58 -6.24 11.08
C ARG A 125 6.58 -4.96 10.24
N LEU A 126 7.62 -4.80 9.44
CA LEU A 126 7.81 -3.70 8.51
C LEU A 126 7.78 -4.24 7.08
N LEU A 127 7.17 -3.47 6.18
CA LEU A 127 7.13 -3.78 4.76
C LEU A 127 7.71 -2.60 3.99
N LEU A 128 8.51 -2.88 2.98
CA LEU A 128 9.14 -1.90 2.10
C LEU A 128 8.75 -2.22 0.65
N LEU A 129 8.16 -1.25 -0.03
CA LEU A 129 7.94 -1.28 -1.48
C LEU A 129 8.87 -0.25 -2.13
N THR A 130 9.66 -0.64 -3.12
CA THR A 130 10.59 0.28 -3.76
C THR A 130 10.87 -0.04 -5.22
N ASP A 131 11.08 0.99 -6.04
CA ASP A 131 11.64 0.89 -7.39
C ASP A 131 13.04 1.52 -7.50
N GLY A 132 13.71 1.66 -6.36
CA GLY A 132 14.98 2.38 -6.21
C GLY A 132 14.81 3.89 -6.09
N GLU A 133 13.88 4.50 -6.83
CA GLU A 133 13.57 5.93 -6.73
C GLU A 133 12.70 6.22 -5.51
N THR A 134 11.58 5.51 -5.40
CA THR A 134 10.61 5.64 -4.31
C THR A 134 10.84 4.53 -3.30
N TRP A 135 10.81 4.87 -2.01
CA TRP A 135 10.91 3.93 -0.90
C TRP A 135 9.74 4.15 0.05
N ASP A 136 8.73 3.31 -0.07
CA ASP A 136 7.52 3.37 0.75
C ASP A 136 7.56 2.33 1.86
N PHE A 137 7.48 2.81 3.10
CA PHE A 137 7.51 1.99 4.29
C PHE A 137 6.13 1.88 4.93
N PHE A 138 5.75 0.65 5.27
CA PHE A 138 4.47 0.32 5.85
C PHE A 138 4.62 -0.45 7.16
N LEU A 139 3.65 -0.24 8.06
CA LEU A 139 3.44 -1.11 9.21
C LEU A 139 2.46 -2.22 8.84
N ARG A 140 2.87 -3.48 8.97
CA ARG A 140 1.99 -4.60 8.65
C ARG A 140 0.69 -4.57 9.48
N ARG A 141 0.83 -4.44 10.81
CA ARG A 141 -0.27 -4.56 11.80
C ARG A 141 -0.84 -3.21 12.26
N ALA A 142 -0.80 -2.17 11.43
CA ALA A 142 -1.48 -0.91 11.72
C ALA A 142 -2.99 -0.97 11.37
N PRO A 143 -3.86 -0.20 12.05
CA PRO A 143 -5.28 -0.14 11.72
C PRO A 143 -5.53 0.62 10.39
N GLY A 144 -6.64 0.28 9.74
CA GLY A 144 -7.05 0.84 8.45
C GLY A 144 -6.61 0.00 7.25
N PRO A 145 -7.02 0.36 6.03
CA PRO A 145 -6.60 -0.31 4.80
C PRO A 145 -5.09 -0.11 4.53
N PRO A 146 -4.46 -0.94 3.68
CA PRO A 146 -3.02 -0.85 3.37
C PRO A 146 -2.45 0.56 3.07
N PRO A 147 -3.11 1.43 2.26
CA PRO A 147 -2.58 2.77 2.00
C PRO A 147 -2.41 3.61 3.27
N GLU A 148 -3.34 3.49 4.23
CA GLU A 148 -3.28 4.21 5.51
C GLU A 148 -2.20 3.70 6.47
N ARG A 149 -1.51 2.61 6.12
CA ARG A 149 -0.45 2.02 6.94
C ARG A 149 0.95 2.50 6.53
N ARG A 150 1.05 3.30 5.47
CA ARG A 150 2.30 3.94 5.04
C ARG A 150 2.69 5.01 6.05
N PHE A 151 3.88 4.89 6.62
CA PHE A 151 4.37 5.84 7.63
C PHE A 151 5.55 6.70 7.14
N LEU A 152 6.18 6.29 6.03
CA LEU A 152 7.27 7.02 5.41
C LEU A 152 7.28 6.76 3.90
N ARG A 153 7.54 7.81 3.13
CA ARG A 153 7.93 7.77 1.72
C ARG A 153 9.23 8.56 1.59
N LEU A 154 10.24 7.99 0.96
CA LEU A 154 11.47 8.68 0.58
C LEU A 154 11.59 8.67 -0.94
N MET A 155 12.08 9.78 -1.51
CA MET A 155 12.41 9.89 -2.93
C MET A 155 13.91 10.11 -3.08
N LEU A 156 14.62 9.14 -3.66
CA LEU A 156 16.07 9.19 -3.81
C LEU A 156 16.52 10.02 -5.02
N THR A 157 15.63 10.28 -5.98
CA THR A 157 15.89 11.14 -7.14
C THR A 157 15.77 12.62 -6.82
N GLU A 158 14.98 12.98 -5.81
CA GLU A 158 14.75 14.35 -5.36
C GLU A 158 14.88 14.46 -3.84
N PRO A 159 16.04 14.09 -3.26
CA PRO A 159 16.21 14.15 -1.82
C PRO A 159 16.35 15.61 -1.37
N GLU A 160 15.61 16.00 -0.34
CA GLU A 160 15.87 17.27 0.36
C GLU A 160 17.30 17.31 0.92
N SER A 161 17.75 16.17 1.47
CA SER A 161 19.10 15.96 1.98
C SER A 161 19.43 14.47 2.07
N PHE A 162 20.60 14.06 1.55
CA PHE A 162 21.08 12.68 1.72
C PHE A 162 21.34 12.32 3.18
N THR A 163 21.76 13.27 4.00
CA THR A 163 21.97 13.06 5.43
C THR A 163 20.65 12.79 6.16
N GLU A 164 19.59 13.49 5.80
CA GLU A 164 18.25 13.27 6.39
C GLU A 164 17.66 11.95 5.91
N THR A 165 17.78 11.63 4.61
CA THR A 165 17.40 10.32 4.06
C THR A 165 18.14 9.18 4.75
N ALA A 166 19.46 9.29 4.94
CA ALA A 166 20.26 8.31 5.68
C ALA A 166 19.79 8.18 7.15
N THR A 167 19.41 9.29 7.78
CA THR A 167 18.88 9.29 9.15
C THR A 167 17.55 8.54 9.24
N GLU A 168 16.62 8.76 8.32
CA GLU A 168 15.34 8.05 8.28
C GLU A 168 15.53 6.56 7.94
N LEU A 169 16.39 6.24 6.97
CA LEU A 169 16.73 4.85 6.64
C LEU A 169 17.33 4.11 7.84
N ARG A 170 18.30 4.71 8.55
CA ARG A 170 18.84 4.12 9.78
C ARG A 170 17.76 3.92 10.83
N ARG A 171 16.91 4.93 11.02
CA ARG A 171 15.87 4.87 12.04
C ARG A 171 14.90 3.71 11.85
N PHE A 172 14.56 3.37 10.60
CA PHE A 172 13.50 2.41 10.30
C PHE A 172 13.97 1.09 9.71
N LEU A 173 15.18 1.02 9.18
CA LEU A 173 15.69 -0.15 8.46
C LEU A 173 17.07 -0.60 8.94
N ASP A 174 17.75 0.12 9.83
CA ASP A 174 18.97 -0.40 10.47
C ASP A 174 18.69 -1.72 11.19
N ARG A 175 19.56 -2.71 10.99
CA ARG A 175 19.38 -4.05 11.54
C ARG A 175 19.21 -4.01 13.06
N ALA A 176 20.06 -3.29 13.80
CA ALA A 176 19.95 -3.23 15.24
C ALA A 176 18.63 -2.60 15.69
N ALA A 177 18.20 -1.52 15.02
CA ALA A 177 16.93 -0.85 15.30
C ALA A 177 15.69 -1.72 14.99
N VAL A 178 15.78 -2.56 13.96
CA VAL A 178 14.71 -3.53 13.65
C VAL A 178 14.65 -4.63 14.71
N LEU A 179 15.80 -5.21 15.08
CA LEU A 179 15.88 -6.31 16.04
C LEU A 179 15.42 -5.91 17.45
N ASP A 180 15.82 -4.74 17.94
CA ASP A 180 15.40 -4.24 19.26
C ASP A 180 13.97 -3.65 19.27
N GLY A 181 13.32 -3.65 18.11
CA GLY A 181 11.97 -3.15 17.86
C GLY A 181 11.81 -1.63 17.94
N SER A 182 12.89 -0.86 18.07
CA SER A 182 12.85 0.60 18.11
C SER A 182 12.39 1.18 16.78
N ALA A 183 12.74 0.57 15.66
CA ALA A 183 12.24 0.92 14.33
C ALA A 183 10.70 0.81 14.28
N VAL A 184 10.13 -0.30 14.76
CA VAL A 184 8.68 -0.51 14.79
C VAL A 184 7.97 0.48 15.72
N ARG A 185 8.51 0.72 16.92
CA ARG A 185 7.95 1.72 17.86
C ARG A 185 7.99 3.12 17.28
N ALA A 186 9.09 3.48 16.61
CA ALA A 186 9.24 4.76 15.93
C ALA A 186 8.23 4.89 14.77
N ALA A 187 8.05 3.84 13.97
CA ALA A 187 7.12 3.83 12.85
C ALA A 187 5.68 4.02 13.34
N GLN A 188 5.29 3.32 14.42
CA GLN A 188 3.97 3.47 15.04
C GLN A 188 3.76 4.87 15.62
N ALA A 189 4.80 5.49 16.18
CA ALA A 189 4.73 6.87 16.65
C ALA A 189 4.58 7.85 15.48
N ARG A 190 5.31 7.65 14.38
CA ARG A 190 5.21 8.49 13.18
C ARG A 190 3.82 8.39 12.56
N LEU A 191 3.32 7.17 12.35
CA LEU A 191 2.00 6.95 11.77
C LEU A 191 0.88 7.62 12.60
N ARG A 192 0.93 7.49 13.94
CA ARG A 192 -0.03 8.16 14.82
C ARG A 192 0.04 9.69 14.72
N ARG A 193 1.25 10.25 14.59
CA ARG A 193 1.42 11.72 14.44
C ARG A 193 0.86 12.21 13.11
N GLU A 194 1.09 11.48 12.02
CA GLU A 194 0.55 11.83 10.70
C GLU A 194 -0.98 11.72 10.67
N LYS A 195 -1.56 10.62 11.20
CA LYS A 195 -3.03 10.51 11.32
C LYS A 195 -3.63 11.65 12.14
N ALA A 196 -3.05 11.94 13.31
CA ALA A 196 -3.51 13.04 14.14
C ALA A 196 -3.31 14.42 13.47
N ARG A 197 -2.29 14.60 12.62
CA ARG A 197 -2.09 15.82 11.84
C ARG A 197 -3.18 15.98 10.78
N ALA A 198 -3.49 14.92 10.04
CA ALA A 198 -4.55 14.92 9.04
C ALA A 198 -5.93 15.19 9.67
N GLU A 199 -6.23 14.56 10.81
CA GLU A 199 -7.46 14.79 11.57
C GLU A 199 -7.56 16.25 12.06
N ARG A 200 -6.48 16.80 12.61
CA ARG A 200 -6.44 18.22 13.03
C ARG A 200 -6.63 19.16 11.85
N TRP A 201 -6.06 18.83 10.69
CA TRP A 201 -6.23 19.63 9.47
C TRP A 201 -7.70 19.67 9.02
N LEU A 202 -8.36 18.50 8.97
CA LEU A 202 -9.78 18.38 8.68
C LEU A 202 -10.65 19.18 9.66
N GLN A 203 -10.38 19.07 10.96
CA GLN A 203 -11.07 19.82 11.99
C GLN A 203 -10.84 21.33 11.85
N MET A 204 -9.63 21.75 11.48
CA MET A 204 -9.30 23.15 11.24
C MET A 204 -10.05 23.71 10.04
N GLN A 205 -10.19 22.94 8.94
CA GLN A 205 -11.00 23.31 7.79
C GLN A 205 -12.48 23.44 8.17
N ALA A 206 -13.04 22.46 8.90
CA ALA A 206 -14.43 22.51 9.36
C ALA A 206 -14.69 23.71 10.27
N ALA A 207 -13.81 23.96 11.25
CA ALA A 207 -13.90 25.10 12.14
C ALA A 207 -13.80 26.43 11.38
N TRP A 208 -12.92 26.53 10.37
CA TRP A 208 -12.84 27.71 9.53
C TRP A 208 -14.14 27.98 8.77
N GLN A 209 -14.73 26.94 8.18
CA GLN A 209 -16.01 27.05 7.47
C GLN A 209 -17.14 27.51 8.40
N GLU A 210 -17.17 26.99 9.64
CA GLU A 210 -18.14 27.41 10.65
C GLU A 210 -17.95 28.88 11.07
N LEU A 211 -16.70 29.33 11.26
CA LEU A 211 -16.39 30.73 11.57
C LEU A 211 -16.84 31.68 10.46
N LEU A 212 -16.68 31.27 9.20
CA LEU A 212 -17.15 32.02 8.04
C LEU A 212 -18.69 32.06 7.95
N ALA A 213 -19.35 30.91 8.06
CA ALA A 213 -20.80 30.79 7.94
C ALA A 213 -21.56 31.53 9.05
N SER A 214 -21.07 31.42 10.29
CA SER A 214 -21.63 32.13 11.45
C SER A 214 -21.32 33.64 11.43
N ALA A 215 -20.38 34.07 10.58
CA ALA A 215 -19.77 35.40 10.62
C ALA A 215 -19.33 35.74 12.05
N ASP A 216 -18.43 34.90 12.60
CA ASP A 216 -17.95 35.03 13.97
C ASP A 216 -17.54 36.48 14.31
N LYS A 217 -17.84 36.92 15.53
CA LYS A 217 -17.63 38.29 15.98
C LYS A 217 -16.16 38.70 15.92
N THR A 218 -15.25 37.82 16.31
CA THR A 218 -13.81 38.11 16.34
C THR A 218 -13.26 38.19 14.93
N THR A 219 -13.58 37.21 14.09
CA THR A 219 -13.21 37.18 12.67
C THR A 219 -13.71 38.42 11.94
N ARG A 220 -14.99 38.76 12.12
CA ARG A 220 -15.58 39.98 11.56
C ARG A 220 -14.87 41.24 12.04
N SER A 221 -14.62 41.38 13.34
CA SER A 221 -13.96 42.58 13.89
C SER A 221 -12.58 42.77 13.26
N ARG A 222 -11.78 41.70 13.18
CA ARG A 222 -10.45 41.74 12.58
C ARG A 222 -10.50 42.12 11.10
N LEU A 223 -11.49 41.61 10.36
CA LEU A 223 -11.66 41.93 8.95
C LEU A 223 -12.07 43.40 8.76
N VAL A 224 -13.01 43.91 9.56
CA VAL A 224 -13.41 45.33 9.57
C VAL A 224 -12.20 46.22 9.83
N ASP A 225 -11.43 45.93 10.88
CA ASP A 225 -10.27 46.75 11.27
C ASP A 225 -9.18 46.72 10.19
N LYS A 226 -8.99 45.58 9.51
CA LYS A 226 -8.04 45.45 8.39
C LYS A 226 -8.50 46.24 7.16
N VAL A 227 -9.77 46.12 6.76
CA VAL A 227 -10.32 46.86 5.62
C VAL A 227 -10.31 48.37 5.88
N GLU A 228 -10.65 48.81 7.09
CA GLU A 228 -10.60 50.22 7.46
C GLU A 228 -9.17 50.78 7.39
N ARG A 229 -8.20 50.02 7.90
CA ARG A 229 -6.78 50.41 7.86
C ARG A 229 -6.27 50.54 6.41
N ASP A 230 -6.64 49.62 5.54
CA ASP A 230 -6.09 49.56 4.17
C ASP A 230 -6.84 50.49 3.20
N SER A 231 -8.15 50.69 3.37
CA SER A 231 -8.99 51.51 2.48
C SER A 231 -9.27 52.93 3.00
N GLY A 232 -8.96 53.20 4.27
CA GLY A 232 -9.33 54.44 4.97
C GLY A 232 -10.82 54.59 5.25
N ARG A 233 -11.64 53.57 4.97
CA ARG A 233 -13.10 53.59 5.18
C ARG A 233 -13.55 52.33 5.91
N ARG A 234 -14.36 52.51 6.95
CA ARG A 234 -14.93 51.39 7.71
C ARG A 234 -16.10 50.74 6.94
N PRO A 235 -16.04 49.45 6.60
CA PRO A 235 -17.12 48.77 5.88
C PRO A 235 -18.34 48.55 6.78
N ALA A 236 -19.53 48.45 6.20
CA ALA A 236 -20.74 48.19 6.98
C ALA A 236 -20.73 46.75 7.52
N THR A 237 -21.22 46.55 8.75
CA THR A 237 -21.27 45.22 9.39
C THR A 237 -22.03 44.19 8.55
N ARG A 238 -23.10 44.63 7.87
CA ARG A 238 -23.89 43.79 6.98
C ARG A 238 -23.08 43.30 5.78
N GLU A 239 -22.37 44.20 5.10
CA GLU A 239 -21.53 43.88 3.93
C GLU A 239 -20.45 42.85 4.30
N VAL A 240 -19.82 43.02 5.46
CA VAL A 240 -18.79 42.07 5.94
C VAL A 240 -19.39 40.71 6.30
N ASN A 241 -20.58 40.66 6.90
CA ASN A 241 -21.27 39.40 7.17
C ASN A 241 -21.67 38.66 5.89
N GLU A 242 -22.21 39.39 4.90
CA GLU A 242 -22.56 38.83 3.60
C GLU A 242 -21.31 38.30 2.87
N PHE A 243 -20.22 39.06 2.91
CA PHE A 243 -18.93 38.62 2.36
C PHE A 243 -18.42 37.32 3.01
N LEU A 244 -18.36 37.25 4.35
CA LEU A 244 -17.85 36.05 5.05
C LEU A 244 -18.69 34.80 4.74
N ARG A 245 -20.02 34.95 4.70
CA ARG A 245 -20.93 33.85 4.34
C ARG A 245 -20.82 33.43 2.89
N ALA A 246 -20.58 34.37 1.98
CA ALA A 246 -20.33 34.04 0.58
C ALA A 246 -19.04 33.21 0.43
N GLN A 247 -18.00 33.50 1.24
CA GLN A 247 -16.76 32.71 1.24
C GLN A 247 -16.96 31.29 1.76
N SER A 248 -17.90 31.04 2.69
CA SER A 248 -18.16 29.67 3.17
C SER A 248 -18.86 28.77 2.14
N GLN A 249 -19.40 29.35 1.07
CA GLN A 249 -20.05 28.62 -0.03
C GLN A 249 -19.07 28.30 -1.18
N TYR A 250 -17.86 28.85 -1.14
CA TYR A 250 -16.85 28.61 -2.15
C TYR A 250 -16.13 27.29 -1.84
N VAL A 251 -16.41 26.25 -2.64
CA VAL A 251 -15.68 24.98 -2.60
C VAL A 251 -14.33 25.21 -3.28
N VAL A 252 -13.24 25.00 -2.55
CA VAL A 252 -11.89 24.96 -3.15
C VAL A 252 -11.83 23.70 -4.03
N PRO A 253 -11.46 23.78 -5.32
CA PRO A 253 -11.17 22.60 -6.13
C PRO A 253 -10.10 21.76 -5.42
N GLU A 254 -10.27 20.44 -5.35
CA GLU A 254 -9.24 19.52 -4.82
C GLU A 254 -8.04 19.53 -5.77
N ASP A 255 -7.08 20.44 -5.54
CA ASP A 255 -5.77 20.41 -6.18
C ASP A 255 -4.74 19.92 -5.15
N ASP A 256 -4.72 18.61 -4.88
CA ASP A 256 -3.53 17.92 -4.40
C ASP A 256 -3.59 16.42 -4.73
N PRO A 257 -2.86 15.94 -5.77
CA PRO A 257 -2.82 14.53 -6.13
C PRO A 257 -2.10 13.65 -5.08
N ASP A 258 -1.41 14.23 -4.09
CA ASP A 258 -0.68 13.50 -3.05
C ASP A 258 -1.34 13.53 -1.66
N SER A 259 -2.48 14.22 -1.51
CA SER A 259 -3.23 14.19 -0.26
C SER A 259 -3.93 12.84 -0.07
N PRO A 260 -3.77 12.15 1.09
CA PRO A 260 -4.55 10.96 1.38
C PRO A 260 -6.04 11.33 1.33
N PRO A 261 -6.89 10.50 0.71
CA PRO A 261 -8.24 10.88 0.35
C PRO A 261 -9.03 11.42 1.55
N HIS A 262 -9.61 12.60 1.36
CA HIS A 262 -10.52 13.23 2.30
C HIS A 262 -11.85 12.46 2.34
N ARG A 263 -12.37 12.20 3.56
CA ARG A 263 -13.73 11.72 3.96
C ARG A 263 -13.94 10.22 4.20
N PRO A 264 -14.91 9.85 5.07
CA PRO A 264 -15.04 8.48 5.56
C PRO A 264 -15.53 7.61 4.42
N TYR A 265 -14.79 6.54 4.15
CA TYR A 265 -15.21 5.51 3.22
C TYR A 265 -16.61 5.04 3.62
N THR A 266 -17.62 5.44 2.85
CA THR A 266 -18.83 4.63 2.73
C THR A 266 -18.39 3.32 2.08
N TYR A 267 -18.87 2.21 2.63
CA TYR A 267 -18.50 0.84 2.24
C TYR A 267 -18.77 0.52 0.75
N ASP A 268 -19.44 1.41 0.02
CA ASP A 268 -19.72 1.33 -1.42
C ASP A 268 -18.47 1.45 -2.33
N LYS A 269 -17.30 1.80 -1.79
CA LYS A 269 -16.03 1.85 -2.56
C LYS A 269 -15.04 0.73 -2.20
N LEU A 270 -15.52 -0.43 -1.74
CA LEU A 270 -14.68 -1.64 -1.56
C LEU A 270 -14.14 -2.22 -2.87
N PHE A 271 -14.60 -1.73 -4.02
CA PHE A 271 -14.02 -1.98 -5.33
C PHE A 271 -13.57 -0.64 -5.92
N PRO A 272 -12.28 -0.28 -5.84
CA PRO A 272 -11.74 0.92 -6.49
C PRO A 272 -11.93 0.80 -8.01
N ASP A 273 -12.10 1.94 -8.70
CA ASP A 273 -12.21 2.08 -10.16
C ASP A 273 -10.99 1.56 -10.97
N ASP A 274 -10.05 0.85 -10.32
CA ASP A 274 -8.79 0.32 -10.87
C ASP A 274 -8.74 -1.23 -10.82
N VAL A 275 -9.89 -1.91 -10.81
CA VAL A 275 -9.97 -3.32 -11.22
C VAL A 275 -9.74 -3.35 -12.74
N PRO A 276 -8.91 -4.25 -13.29
CA PRO A 276 -8.86 -4.47 -14.74
C PRO A 276 -10.29 -4.58 -15.26
N ARG A 277 -10.60 -3.78 -16.28
CA ARG A 277 -11.94 -3.67 -16.85
C ARG A 277 -12.51 -5.08 -17.07
N THR A 278 -13.52 -5.47 -16.31
CA THR A 278 -14.03 -6.86 -16.35
C THR A 278 -15.03 -7.09 -17.48
N ASP A 279 -15.30 -6.11 -18.33
CA ASP A 279 -16.25 -6.14 -19.45
C ASP A 279 -15.57 -5.99 -20.83
N TYR A 280 -14.48 -6.73 -21.06
CA TYR A 280 -13.85 -6.81 -22.39
C TYR A 280 -14.80 -7.40 -23.43
N THR A 281 -14.92 -6.73 -24.58
CA THR A 281 -15.51 -7.33 -25.77
C THR A 281 -14.52 -8.26 -26.44
N ARG A 282 -15.03 -9.26 -27.17
CA ARG A 282 -14.19 -10.17 -27.98
C ARG A 282 -13.28 -9.40 -28.96
N ASP A 283 -13.83 -8.37 -29.60
CA ASP A 283 -13.09 -7.53 -30.55
C ASP A 283 -11.93 -6.81 -29.86
N GLU A 284 -12.13 -6.29 -28.64
CA GLU A 284 -11.04 -5.67 -27.87
C GLU A 284 -9.94 -6.68 -27.50
N LEU A 285 -10.32 -7.89 -27.05
CA LEU A 285 -9.38 -8.95 -26.69
C LEU A 285 -8.53 -9.40 -27.88
N GLU A 286 -9.15 -9.53 -29.06
CA GLU A 286 -8.46 -9.93 -30.28
C GLU A 286 -7.46 -8.87 -30.80
N HIS A 287 -7.56 -7.62 -30.32
CA HIS A 287 -6.67 -6.51 -30.70
C HIS A 287 -5.64 -6.13 -29.62
N LEU A 288 -5.62 -6.79 -28.46
CA LEU A 288 -4.62 -6.55 -27.42
C LEU A 288 -3.21 -6.96 -27.88
N LEU A 289 -2.21 -6.20 -27.47
CA LEU A 289 -0.82 -6.64 -27.62
C LEU A 289 -0.56 -7.87 -26.72
N PRO A 290 0.39 -8.75 -27.08
CA PRO A 290 0.65 -9.96 -26.30
C PRO A 290 0.94 -9.71 -24.81
N ASP A 291 1.65 -8.63 -24.48
CA ASP A 291 1.94 -8.24 -23.09
C ASP A 291 0.67 -7.79 -22.35
N GLU A 292 -0.25 -7.11 -23.04
CA GLU A 292 -1.53 -6.66 -22.47
C GLU A 292 -2.50 -7.83 -22.27
N MET A 293 -2.53 -8.79 -23.21
CA MET A 293 -3.30 -10.03 -23.06
C MET A 293 -2.76 -10.86 -21.89
N SER A 294 -1.43 -10.94 -21.73
CA SER A 294 -0.79 -11.62 -20.62
C SER A 294 -1.22 -11.03 -19.27
N ASP A 295 -1.23 -9.70 -19.13
CA ASP A 295 -1.66 -9.01 -17.91
C ASP A 295 -3.14 -9.30 -17.59
N VAL A 296 -4.00 -9.39 -18.61
CA VAL A 296 -5.43 -9.71 -18.45
C VAL A 296 -5.65 -11.17 -18.05
N VAL A 297 -4.95 -12.11 -18.69
CA VAL A 297 -5.02 -13.54 -18.35
C VAL A 297 -4.46 -13.79 -16.95
N GLU A 298 -3.35 -13.13 -16.58
CA GLU A 298 -2.75 -13.22 -15.24
C GLU A 298 -3.73 -12.72 -14.18
N PHE A 299 -4.39 -11.59 -14.41
CA PHE A 299 -5.45 -11.08 -13.53
C PHE A 299 -6.57 -12.12 -13.28
N TRP A 300 -7.16 -12.68 -14.35
CA TRP A 300 -8.25 -13.65 -14.21
C TRP A 300 -7.80 -14.98 -13.61
N THR A 301 -6.57 -15.39 -13.88
CA THR A 301 -5.96 -16.61 -13.29
C THR A 301 -5.69 -16.42 -11.79
N GLU A 302 -5.24 -15.23 -11.38
CA GLU A 302 -5.03 -14.88 -9.97
C GLU A 302 -6.34 -14.76 -9.18
N GLU A 303 -7.39 -14.19 -9.76
CA GLU A 303 -8.68 -14.00 -9.08
C GLU A 303 -9.47 -15.32 -8.89
N TRP A 304 -9.31 -16.32 -9.77
CA TRP A 304 -10.14 -17.53 -9.77
C TRP A 304 -9.42 -18.83 -9.39
N GLU A 305 -8.13 -18.77 -9.03
CA GLU A 305 -7.30 -19.92 -8.65
C GLU A 305 -7.42 -21.15 -9.59
N VAL A 306 -7.61 -20.95 -10.89
CA VAL A 306 -7.81 -22.06 -11.83
C VAL A 306 -6.48 -22.83 -12.01
N PRO A 307 -6.43 -24.15 -11.78
CA PRO A 307 -5.20 -24.91 -11.97
C PRO A 307 -4.85 -24.97 -13.46
N ALA A 308 -3.61 -24.57 -13.79
CA ALA A 308 -3.00 -24.81 -15.10
C ALA A 308 -2.67 -26.31 -15.26
N GLU A 309 -3.70 -27.14 -15.33
CA GLU A 309 -3.56 -28.54 -15.71
C GLU A 309 -4.03 -28.67 -17.15
N HIS A 310 -3.07 -28.73 -18.06
CA HIS A 310 -2.91 -29.66 -19.19
C HIS A 310 -1.88 -29.04 -20.14
N GLY A 311 -0.62 -29.48 -20.00
CA GLY A 311 0.51 -29.08 -20.83
C GLY A 311 0.36 -29.50 -22.29
N VAL A 312 -0.40 -28.71 -23.04
CA VAL A 312 -0.43 -28.69 -24.50
C VAL A 312 -0.34 -27.21 -24.87
N ARG A 313 0.60 -26.83 -25.74
CA ARG A 313 0.62 -25.55 -26.45
C ARG A 313 -0.09 -25.74 -27.80
N PRO A 314 -1.37 -25.37 -27.98
CA PRO A 314 -1.92 -25.00 -29.27
C PRO A 314 -1.67 -23.50 -29.51
N ASP A 315 -2.01 -22.99 -30.69
CA ASP A 315 -1.75 -21.60 -31.11
C ASP A 315 -2.21 -20.54 -30.09
N GLU A 316 -1.23 -19.77 -29.58
CA GLU A 316 -1.30 -18.88 -28.40
C GLU A 316 -2.10 -17.58 -28.62
N SER A 317 -3.26 -17.59 -29.27
CA SER A 317 -4.11 -16.38 -29.33
C SER A 317 -5.62 -16.63 -29.21
N SER A 318 -6.12 -17.80 -29.58
CA SER A 318 -7.57 -18.06 -29.54
C SER A 318 -8.07 -18.56 -28.18
N TRP A 319 -7.20 -19.19 -27.38
CA TRP A 319 -7.55 -19.71 -26.06
C TRP A 319 -7.57 -18.64 -24.97
N ASP A 320 -6.75 -17.60 -25.08
CA ASP A 320 -6.68 -16.51 -24.09
C ASP A 320 -7.96 -15.66 -24.11
N THR A 321 -8.48 -15.36 -25.29
CA THR A 321 -9.76 -14.65 -25.46
C THR A 321 -10.94 -15.46 -24.90
N GLU A 322 -11.04 -16.77 -25.21
CA GLU A 322 -12.12 -17.62 -24.69
C GLU A 322 -12.04 -17.80 -23.17
N PHE A 323 -10.83 -17.92 -22.63
CA PHE A 323 -10.60 -17.99 -21.19
C PHE A 323 -11.07 -16.72 -20.48
N VAL A 324 -10.67 -15.55 -20.99
CA VAL A 324 -11.07 -14.25 -20.41
C VAL A 324 -12.59 -14.06 -20.49
N LEU A 325 -13.21 -14.31 -21.64
CA LEU A 325 -14.68 -14.20 -21.79
C LEU A 325 -15.43 -15.17 -20.88
N HIS A 326 -14.90 -16.38 -20.67
CA HIS A 326 -15.49 -17.35 -19.75
C HIS A 326 -15.39 -16.90 -18.28
N ALA A 327 -14.22 -16.40 -17.87
CA ALA A 327 -13.98 -15.88 -16.52
C ALA A 327 -14.86 -14.64 -16.23
N GLN A 328 -15.03 -13.76 -17.21
CA GLN A 328 -15.94 -12.62 -17.15
C GLN A 328 -17.40 -13.04 -16.96
N GLY A 329 -17.87 -14.02 -17.74
CA GLY A 329 -19.23 -14.55 -17.59
C GLY A 329 -19.49 -15.14 -16.20
N LEU A 330 -18.47 -15.77 -15.58
CA LEU A 330 -18.57 -16.27 -14.20
C LEU A 330 -18.61 -15.15 -13.16
N HIS A 331 -17.82 -14.09 -13.37
CA HIS A 331 -17.80 -12.91 -12.52
C HIS A 331 -19.10 -12.13 -12.57
N ASP A 332 -19.68 -11.90 -13.75
CA ASP A 332 -20.94 -11.19 -13.90
C ASP A 332 -22.09 -11.91 -13.18
N VAL A 333 -22.17 -13.23 -13.34
CA VAL A 333 -23.16 -14.07 -12.62
C VAL A 333 -22.96 -13.99 -11.11
N TRP A 334 -21.71 -13.94 -10.63
CA TRP A 334 -21.40 -13.80 -9.22
C TRP A 334 -21.79 -12.42 -8.68
N MET A 335 -21.42 -11.34 -9.39
CA MET A 335 -21.76 -9.97 -9.02
C MET A 335 -23.28 -9.71 -9.04
N THR A 336 -24.01 -10.28 -9.99
CA THR A 336 -25.49 -10.24 -9.98
C THR A 336 -26.04 -10.91 -8.71
N ALA A 337 -25.56 -12.12 -8.37
CA ALA A 337 -26.03 -12.82 -7.18
C ALA A 337 -25.68 -12.08 -5.87
N VAL A 338 -24.49 -11.48 -5.78
CA VAL A 338 -24.07 -10.66 -4.64
C VAL A 338 -24.95 -9.42 -4.51
N ASN A 339 -25.23 -8.72 -5.62
CA ASN A 339 -26.06 -7.52 -5.61
C ASN A 339 -27.53 -7.84 -5.25
N GLU A 340 -28.12 -8.89 -5.81
CA GLU A 340 -29.47 -9.34 -5.45
C GLU A 340 -29.55 -9.72 -3.96
N THR A 341 -28.52 -10.38 -3.43
CA THR A 341 -28.46 -10.74 -2.01
C THR A 341 -28.28 -9.51 -1.12
N ARG A 342 -27.51 -8.51 -1.58
CA ARG A 342 -27.30 -7.23 -0.88
C ARG A 342 -28.59 -6.41 -0.81
N GLU A 343 -29.33 -6.36 -1.91
CA GLU A 343 -30.65 -5.70 -1.96
C GLU A 343 -31.65 -6.41 -1.03
N ALA A 344 -31.67 -7.75 -1.04
CA ALA A 344 -32.50 -8.52 -0.13
C ALA A 344 -32.09 -8.33 1.35
N ALA A 345 -30.80 -8.22 1.67
CA ALA A 345 -30.33 -8.04 3.04
C ALA A 345 -30.60 -6.63 3.59
N ALA A 346 -30.52 -5.60 2.75
CA ALA A 346 -30.86 -4.23 3.12
C ALA A 346 -32.34 -4.07 3.52
N GLU A 347 -33.20 -5.01 3.09
CA GLU A 347 -34.62 -5.03 3.43
C GLU A 347 -34.91 -5.63 4.82
N TYR A 348 -34.00 -6.42 5.41
CA TYR A 348 -34.28 -7.22 6.61
C TYR A 348 -33.52 -6.80 7.90
N ASP A 349 -32.64 -5.79 7.86
CA ASP A 349 -31.92 -5.20 9.02
C ASP A 349 -31.33 -6.24 10.03
N ASP A 350 -30.89 -7.39 9.52
CA ASP A 350 -30.30 -8.48 10.31
C ASP A 350 -29.02 -8.98 9.63
N GLU A 351 -27.89 -8.51 10.14
CA GLU A 351 -26.52 -8.82 9.70
C GLU A 351 -26.23 -10.33 9.74
N ARG A 352 -26.90 -11.09 10.62
CA ARG A 352 -26.75 -12.54 10.74
C ARG A 352 -27.49 -13.28 9.63
N ALA A 353 -28.68 -12.83 9.27
CA ALA A 353 -29.44 -13.36 8.15
C ALA A 353 -28.70 -13.10 6.82
N CYS A 354 -28.01 -11.95 6.71
CA CYS A 354 -27.16 -11.62 5.56
C CYS A 354 -25.98 -12.59 5.42
N LEU A 355 -25.26 -12.88 6.51
CA LEU A 355 -24.13 -13.83 6.50
C LEU A 355 -24.57 -15.27 6.24
N GLU A 356 -25.72 -15.70 6.76
CA GLU A 356 -26.30 -17.02 6.49
C GLU A 356 -26.80 -17.14 5.04
N ALA A 357 -27.40 -16.09 4.47
CA ALA A 357 -27.81 -16.05 3.08
C ALA A 357 -26.59 -16.10 2.13
N MET A 358 -25.52 -15.36 2.43
CA MET A 358 -24.26 -15.41 1.68
C MET A 358 -23.64 -16.81 1.70
N ARG A 359 -23.56 -17.45 2.89
CA ARG A 359 -23.09 -18.85 3.01
C ARG A 359 -23.95 -19.83 2.22
N MET A 360 -25.27 -19.66 2.20
CA MET A 360 -26.19 -20.56 1.48
C MET A 360 -26.13 -20.38 -0.05
N VAL A 361 -25.86 -19.17 -0.54
CA VAL A 361 -25.64 -18.89 -1.97
C VAL A 361 -24.29 -19.46 -2.42
N GLU A 362 -23.23 -19.30 -1.62
CA GLU A 362 -21.92 -19.93 -1.85
C GLU A 362 -22.04 -21.47 -1.92
N LEU A 363 -22.74 -22.09 -0.97
CA LEU A 363 -22.97 -23.54 -0.94
C LEU A 363 -23.76 -24.04 -2.16
N ARG A 364 -24.79 -23.29 -2.61
CA ARG A 364 -25.60 -23.65 -3.79
C ARG A 364 -24.84 -23.50 -5.09
N GLN A 365 -23.97 -22.49 -5.21
CA GLN A 365 -23.13 -22.29 -6.39
C GLN A 365 -21.99 -23.31 -6.45
N LEU A 366 -21.38 -23.65 -5.30
CA LEU A 366 -20.37 -24.70 -5.20
C LEU A 366 -20.97 -26.10 -5.55
N ALA A 367 -22.16 -26.41 -5.04
CA ALA A 367 -22.85 -27.68 -5.30
C ALA A 367 -23.29 -27.86 -6.78
N LYS A 368 -23.57 -26.76 -7.49
CA LYS A 368 -23.86 -26.78 -8.93
C LYS A 368 -22.61 -27.03 -9.79
N ARG A 369 -21.41 -26.78 -9.24
CA ARG A 369 -20.13 -26.84 -9.95
C ARG A 369 -19.31 -28.10 -9.67
N LEU A 370 -19.74 -28.97 -8.75
CA LEU A 370 -19.06 -30.25 -8.48
C LEU A 370 -19.35 -31.29 -9.59
N PRO A 371 -18.31 -31.92 -10.19
CA PRO A 371 -18.49 -32.94 -11.23
C PRO A 371 -19.16 -34.20 -10.67
N VAL A 372 -20.13 -34.75 -11.40
CA VAL A 372 -20.75 -36.05 -11.09
C VAL A 372 -19.85 -37.15 -11.66
N HIS A 373 -19.09 -37.86 -10.82
CA HIS A 373 -18.36 -39.06 -11.25
C HIS A 373 -19.25 -40.30 -11.21
N PRO A 374 -19.20 -41.19 -12.21
CA PRO A 374 -19.87 -42.47 -12.17
C PRO A 374 -19.09 -43.43 -11.24
N GLY A 375 -19.63 -43.72 -10.06
CA GLY A 375 -19.16 -44.79 -9.18
C GLY A 375 -18.62 -44.40 -7.79
N GLY A 376 -18.68 -43.13 -7.40
CA GLY A 376 -18.33 -42.66 -6.05
C GLY A 376 -19.56 -42.14 -5.29
N ARG A 377 -19.43 -42.00 -3.96
CA ARG A 377 -20.49 -41.63 -2.99
C ARG A 377 -21.44 -40.54 -3.52
N SER A 378 -22.70 -40.63 -3.10
CA SER A 378 -23.76 -39.78 -3.65
C SER A 378 -23.45 -38.30 -3.41
N LYS A 379 -23.98 -37.41 -4.27
CA LYS A 379 -23.90 -35.95 -4.07
C LYS A 379 -24.38 -35.55 -2.67
N GLN A 380 -25.29 -36.33 -2.09
CA GLN A 380 -25.83 -36.10 -0.76
C GLN A 380 -24.81 -36.47 0.33
N ASP A 381 -24.10 -37.59 0.20
CA ASP A 381 -23.08 -38.05 1.16
C ASP A 381 -21.87 -37.09 1.23
N THR A 382 -21.55 -36.44 0.10
CA THR A 382 -20.43 -35.47 0.02
C THR A 382 -20.82 -34.12 0.63
N VAL A 383 -22.09 -33.73 0.48
CA VAL A 383 -22.65 -32.53 1.12
C VAL A 383 -22.81 -32.76 2.62
N GLU A 384 -23.28 -33.93 3.06
CA GLU A 384 -23.38 -34.30 4.48
C GLU A 384 -22.01 -34.36 5.17
N ALA A 385 -20.97 -34.90 4.52
CA ALA A 385 -19.61 -34.90 5.05
C ALA A 385 -18.97 -33.49 5.15
N LEU A 386 -19.37 -32.57 4.28
CA LEU A 386 -18.93 -31.16 4.34
C LEU A 386 -19.68 -30.37 5.41
N VAL A 387 -20.96 -30.69 5.65
CA VAL A 387 -21.75 -30.14 6.75
C VAL A 387 -21.19 -30.62 8.10
N GLU A 388 -20.88 -31.91 8.25
CA GLU A 388 -20.25 -32.46 9.48
C GLU A 388 -18.86 -31.85 9.78
N CYS A 389 -18.04 -31.57 8.76
CA CYS A 389 -16.74 -30.92 8.93
C CYS A 389 -16.86 -29.44 9.36
N LEU A 390 -17.96 -28.78 9.01
CA LEU A 390 -18.19 -27.36 9.33
C LEU A 390 -18.92 -27.16 10.66
N GLU A 391 -19.68 -28.16 11.16
CA GLU A 391 -20.23 -28.15 12.53
C GLU A 391 -19.15 -28.37 13.61
N TRP A 392 -17.94 -28.79 13.21
CA TRP A 392 -16.81 -29.01 14.10
C TRP A 392 -15.92 -27.77 14.34
N PHE A 393 -16.11 -26.71 13.55
CA PHE A 393 -15.45 -25.41 13.68
C PHE A 393 -16.40 -24.38 14.28
#